data_AF-A0AAV5VQC8-F1
#
_entry.id   AF-A0AAV5VQC8-F1
#
_cell.length_a   1.000
_cell.length_b   1.000
_cell.length_c   1.000
_cell.angle_alpha   90.00
_cell.angle_beta   90.00
_cell.angle_gamma   90.00
#
_symmetry.space_group_name_H-M   'P 1'
#
loop_
_entity.id
_entity.type
_entity.pdbx_description
1 polymer ?
#
loop_
_entity_poly.entity_id
_entity_poly.type
_entity_poly.pdbx_seq_one_letter_code
_entity_poly.pdbx_strand_id
1 'polypeptide(L)'
;DSPPEFKRSCLVCSAPTTCTHLGMDICRACSSFFKRVKMTGKEYPCRQGDGKCPTTQAKRSICRRCRFDKCVTVGLKYGGPVIQRKLPAPSILERIEHEWKSMRDRRREKELQMVRTSHARTRVYHPTEEIYGVQMDCCHIVFNMLVAETFTLFKNIFPAFRDISFKEQELIFKDFMGKMAIAEGYYKTRQIWGGVSKFVMCSVVTCFDVEMKTEGVLRSRAASFLISYARAYADDQNEVFMPIFNRSKLVEREFYALIVLVMGELDTSCGVSEEALVLLDRYRQEALEGLQCYYQNELGLTDFSTRIGNLMSLNHAIQECKSLFKVFFRFFSTMFDVMIAGDRMKHFFL
;
A
#
# COMPACT_ATOMS: atom_id res chain seq x y z
N ASP A 1 -1.14 75.64 23.55
CA ASP A 1 -0.69 74.92 22.35
C ASP A 1 -0.05 73.59 22.73
N SER A 2 -0.78 72.50 22.49
CA SER A 2 -0.25 71.13 22.55
C SER A 2 0.62 70.84 21.31
N PRO A 3 1.71 70.07 21.42
CA PRO A 3 2.62 69.82 20.30
C PRO A 3 1.93 68.98 19.21
N PRO A 4 2.34 69.10 17.93
CA PRO A 4 1.70 68.39 16.83
C PRO A 4 1.92 66.88 16.97
N GLU A 5 0.82 66.15 17.08
CA GLU A 5 0.81 64.69 17.17
C GLU A 5 1.32 64.10 15.83
N PHE A 6 2.55 63.58 15.80
CA PHE A 6 3.13 62.94 14.63
C PHE A 6 2.27 61.74 14.20
N LYS A 7 1.40 61.94 13.19
CA LYS A 7 0.62 60.86 12.56
C LYS A 7 1.55 59.88 11.84
N ARG A 8 1.80 58.73 12.45
CA ARG A 8 2.52 57.62 11.82
C ARG A 8 1.57 56.83 10.91
N SER A 9 2.11 56.22 9.87
CA SER A 9 1.35 55.39 8.93
C SER A 9 1.89 53.96 8.86
N CYS A 10 0.98 52.99 8.77
CA CYS A 10 1.31 51.58 8.67
C CYS A 10 2.14 51.27 7.42
N LEU A 11 3.32 50.68 7.59
CA LEU A 11 4.25 50.31 6.50
C LEU A 11 3.69 49.26 5.51
N VAL A 12 2.58 48.60 5.85
CA VAL A 12 1.93 47.57 5.02
C VAL A 12 0.74 48.12 4.24
N CYS A 13 -0.14 48.89 4.88
CA CYS A 13 -1.41 49.33 4.29
C CYS A 13 -1.68 50.83 4.36
N SER A 14 -0.72 51.61 4.83
CA SER A 14 -0.77 53.08 4.98
C SER A 14 -1.84 53.60 5.92
N ALA A 15 -2.47 52.72 6.71
CA ALA A 15 -3.45 53.09 7.73
C ALA A 15 -2.80 53.96 8.83
N PRO A 16 -3.49 54.98 9.38
CA PRO A 16 -3.01 55.72 10.53
C PRO A 16 -2.70 54.79 11.70
N THR A 17 -1.59 55.03 12.39
CA THR A 17 -1.19 54.26 13.56
C THR A 17 -0.59 55.17 14.62
N THR A 18 -0.93 54.93 15.88
CA THR A 18 -0.47 55.69 17.05
C THR A 18 0.60 54.94 17.84
N CYS A 19 0.82 53.65 17.56
CA CYS A 19 1.76 52.80 18.29
C CYS A 19 2.36 51.73 17.38
N THR A 20 3.55 51.24 17.75
CA THR A 20 4.25 50.18 17.03
C THR A 20 3.72 48.79 17.42
N HIS A 21 3.68 47.86 16.47
CA HIS A 21 3.42 46.45 16.74
C HIS A 21 4.50 45.57 16.11
N LEU A 22 4.91 44.51 16.81
CA LEU A 22 6.04 43.67 16.37
C LEU A 22 7.33 44.48 16.12
N GLY A 23 7.54 45.55 16.91
CA GLY A 23 8.71 46.44 16.80
C GLY A 23 8.69 47.39 15.60
N MET A 24 7.58 47.49 14.87
CA MET A 24 7.49 48.20 13.59
C MET A 24 6.24 49.09 13.53
N ASP A 25 6.27 50.15 12.74
CA ASP A 25 5.12 51.04 12.48
C ASP A 25 4.07 50.35 11.60
N ILE A 26 3.29 49.45 12.18
CA ILE A 26 2.19 48.73 11.52
C ILE A 26 0.90 48.88 12.32
N CYS A 27 -0.25 48.91 11.64
CA CYS A 27 -1.54 48.95 12.31
C CYS A 27 -1.89 47.59 12.95
N ARG A 28 -2.76 47.62 13.97
CA ARG A 28 -3.25 46.43 14.69
C ARG A 28 -3.78 45.35 13.75
N ALA A 29 -4.47 45.74 12.67
CA ALA A 29 -5.03 44.79 11.71
C ALA A 29 -3.94 44.03 10.93
N CYS A 30 -2.85 44.70 10.52
CA CYS A 30 -1.73 44.06 9.83
C CYS A 30 -0.92 43.18 10.77
N SER A 31 -0.72 43.60 12.02
CA SER A 31 -0.10 42.79 13.07
C SER A 31 -0.88 41.48 13.31
N SER A 32 -2.18 41.58 13.57
CA SER A 32 -3.04 40.40 13.79
C SER A 32 -3.17 39.52 12.54
N PHE A 33 -3.18 40.11 11.34
CA PHE A 33 -3.14 39.35 10.09
C PHE A 33 -1.85 38.54 9.99
N PHE A 34 -0.68 39.19 10.12
CA PHE A 34 0.62 38.53 10.01
C PHE A 34 0.79 37.38 11.01
N LYS A 35 0.43 37.62 12.28
CA LYS A 35 0.43 36.57 13.32
C LYS A 35 -0.42 35.36 12.90
N ARG A 36 -1.66 35.56 12.45
CA ARG A 36 -2.54 34.46 12.03
C ARG A 36 -1.97 33.65 10.85
N VAL A 37 -1.41 34.33 9.85
CA VAL A 37 -0.82 33.64 8.69
C VAL A 37 0.40 32.83 9.10
N LYS A 38 1.31 33.40 9.90
CA LYS A 38 2.49 32.68 10.43
C LYS A 38 2.13 31.55 11.39
N MET A 39 1.11 31.74 12.23
CA MET A 39 0.62 30.69 13.13
C MET A 39 0.01 29.51 12.38
N THR A 40 -0.79 29.76 11.34
CA THR A 40 -1.57 28.70 10.66
C THR A 40 -0.86 28.08 9.46
N GLY A 41 0.20 28.70 8.94
CA GLY A 41 0.86 28.28 7.70
C GLY A 41 -0.02 28.38 6.46
N LYS A 42 -1.15 29.12 6.53
CA LYS A 42 -2.12 29.17 5.42
C LYS A 42 -1.58 30.01 4.26
N GLU A 43 -1.46 29.38 3.09
CA GLU A 43 -1.17 30.08 1.85
C GLU A 43 -2.45 30.67 1.23
N TYR A 44 -2.32 31.84 0.63
CA TYR A 44 -3.43 32.51 -0.05
C TYR A 44 -3.05 32.72 -1.52
N PRO A 45 -3.96 32.45 -2.47
CA PRO A 45 -3.73 32.84 -3.86
C PRO A 45 -3.80 34.36 -4.02
N CYS A 46 -3.05 34.88 -5.00
CA CYS A 46 -3.15 36.28 -5.37
C CYS A 46 -4.49 36.54 -6.07
N ARG A 47 -5.17 37.64 -5.72
CA ARG A 47 -6.46 38.01 -6.32
C ARG A 47 -6.36 38.34 -7.81
N GLN A 48 -5.25 38.95 -8.24
CA GLN A 48 -5.00 39.35 -9.64
C GLN A 48 -4.03 38.40 -10.35
N GLY A 49 -3.51 37.37 -9.67
CA GLY A 49 -2.55 36.40 -10.23
C GLY A 49 -1.11 36.92 -10.38
N ASP A 50 -0.91 38.23 -10.55
CA ASP A 50 0.39 38.88 -10.86
C ASP A 50 1.29 39.21 -9.64
N GLY A 51 0.76 39.00 -8.43
CA GLY A 51 1.45 39.35 -7.18
C GLY A 51 1.58 40.85 -6.88
N LYS A 52 0.98 41.75 -7.66
CA LYS A 52 1.20 43.21 -7.58
C LYS A 52 -0.02 43.99 -7.07
N CYS A 53 -0.95 43.31 -6.40
CA CYS A 53 -2.16 43.95 -5.87
C CYS A 53 -1.81 45.08 -4.87
N PRO A 54 -2.41 46.28 -4.99
CA PRO A 54 -2.17 47.37 -4.05
C PRO A 54 -2.68 47.03 -2.66
N THR A 55 -1.88 47.34 -1.64
CA THR A 55 -2.17 47.02 -0.23
C THR A 55 -2.73 48.19 0.58
N THR A 56 -3.01 49.33 -0.05
CA THR A 56 -3.51 50.54 0.60
C THR A 56 -4.95 50.39 1.13
N GLN A 57 -5.25 51.08 2.24
CA GLN A 57 -6.55 51.02 2.93
C GLN A 57 -7.76 51.52 2.10
N ALA A 58 -7.52 52.19 0.97
CA ALA A 58 -8.58 52.70 0.09
C ALA A 58 -9.50 51.62 -0.50
N LYS A 59 -9.11 50.33 -0.45
CA LYS A 59 -9.92 49.22 -0.98
C LYS A 59 -10.58 48.42 0.14
N ARG A 60 -11.90 48.18 0.03
CA ARG A 60 -12.73 47.37 0.96
C ARG A 60 -12.19 45.96 1.25
N SER A 61 -11.34 45.38 0.39
CA SER A 61 -10.66 44.10 0.66
C SER A 61 -9.26 44.03 0.03
N ILE A 62 -8.23 44.12 0.87
CA ILE A 62 -6.82 43.96 0.46
C ILE A 62 -6.53 42.49 0.11
N CYS A 63 -5.79 42.25 -0.98
CA CYS A 63 -5.33 40.92 -1.37
C CYS A 63 -4.50 40.26 -0.24
N ARG A 64 -4.93 39.10 0.24
CA ARG A 64 -4.28 38.40 1.37
C ARG A 64 -2.85 37.97 1.04
N ARG A 65 -2.60 37.50 -0.18
CA ARG A 65 -1.24 37.13 -0.64
C ARG A 65 -0.30 38.33 -0.62
N CYS A 66 -0.60 39.37 -1.40
CA CYS A 66 0.25 40.56 -1.50
C CYS A 66 0.39 41.31 -0.16
N ARG A 67 -0.65 41.29 0.70
CA ARG A 67 -0.54 41.83 2.05
C ARG A 67 0.47 41.06 2.90
N PHE A 68 0.48 39.73 2.81
CA PHE A 68 1.43 38.91 3.53
C PHE A 68 2.84 39.09 2.99
N ASP A 69 3.00 39.10 1.66
CA ASP A 69 4.29 39.34 1.02
C ASP A 69 4.85 40.70 1.46
N LYS A 70 4.02 41.76 1.49
CA LYS A 70 4.43 43.07 1.99
C LYS A 70 4.82 43.04 3.48
N CYS A 71 4.09 42.31 4.32
CA CYS A 71 4.48 42.10 5.73
C CYS A 71 5.87 41.46 5.86
N VAL A 72 6.20 40.52 4.98
CA VAL A 72 7.53 39.88 4.95
C VAL A 72 8.59 40.85 4.41
N THR A 73 8.29 41.58 3.34
CA THR A 73 9.21 42.58 2.74
C THR A 73 9.60 43.68 3.72
N VAL A 74 8.67 44.15 4.56
CA VAL A 74 9.00 45.15 5.59
C VAL A 74 9.77 44.52 6.76
N GLY A 75 9.93 43.20 6.82
CA GLY A 75 10.76 42.53 7.82
C GLY A 75 10.03 42.15 9.11
N LEU A 76 8.70 41.98 9.09
CA LEU A 76 7.99 41.50 10.27
C LEU A 76 8.47 40.11 10.67
N LYS A 77 8.74 39.93 11.97
CA LYS A 77 9.11 38.64 12.57
C LYS A 77 8.03 38.18 13.55
N TYR A 78 7.74 36.89 13.56
CA TYR A 78 6.83 36.25 14.50
C TYR A 78 7.60 35.21 15.29
N GLY A 79 7.81 35.46 16.59
CA GLY A 79 8.52 34.55 17.51
C GLY A 79 7.58 33.72 18.39
N GLY A 80 6.28 33.69 18.09
CA GLY A 80 5.31 32.88 18.84
C GLY A 80 5.17 31.46 18.30
N PRO A 81 4.42 30.59 19.00
CA PRO A 81 4.22 29.21 18.58
C PRO A 81 3.52 29.14 17.21
N VAL A 82 3.99 28.23 16.36
CA VAL A 82 3.39 27.92 15.05
C VAL A 82 2.51 26.67 15.21
N ILE A 83 1.27 26.76 14.77
CA ILE A 83 0.37 25.60 14.67
C ILE A 83 0.79 24.87 13.39
N GLN A 84 1.69 23.89 13.52
CA GLN A 84 1.87 22.91 12.46
C GLN A 84 0.54 22.15 12.35
N ARG A 85 -0.19 22.34 11.23
CA ARG A 85 -1.18 21.35 10.83
C ARG A 85 -0.42 20.04 10.67
N LYS A 86 -0.57 19.09 11.59
CA LYS A 86 -0.20 17.70 11.33
C LYS A 86 -0.90 17.37 10.01
N LEU A 87 -0.12 17.07 8.98
CA LEU A 87 -0.68 16.43 7.78
C LEU A 87 -1.52 15.25 8.31
N PRO A 88 -2.74 15.03 7.80
CA PRO A 88 -3.52 13.86 8.18
C PRO A 88 -2.62 12.63 8.02
N ALA A 89 -2.69 11.71 8.98
CA ALA A 89 -1.94 10.47 8.87
C ALA A 89 -2.23 9.84 7.49
N PRO A 90 -1.22 9.31 6.80
CA PRO A 90 -1.43 8.70 5.50
C PRO A 90 -2.53 7.65 5.61
N SER A 91 -3.42 7.63 4.62
CA SER A 91 -4.48 6.62 4.56
C SER A 91 -3.87 5.22 4.58
N ILE A 92 -4.66 4.24 5.03
CA ILE A 92 -4.20 2.84 5.02
C ILE A 92 -3.73 2.40 3.64
N LEU A 93 -4.38 2.85 2.56
CA LEU A 93 -4.02 2.52 1.19
C LEU A 93 -2.67 3.13 0.77
N GLU A 94 -2.37 4.37 1.18
CA GLU A 94 -1.07 5.00 0.91
C GLU A 94 0.06 4.32 1.70
N ARG A 95 -0.21 3.91 2.94
CA ARG A 95 0.75 3.13 3.74
C ARG A 95 1.04 1.79 3.08
N ILE A 96 0.01 1.08 2.63
CA ILE A 96 0.16 -0.22 1.94
C ILE A 96 0.93 -0.04 0.64
N GLU A 97 0.59 0.97 -0.15
CA GLU A 97 1.30 1.28 -1.38
C GLU A 97 2.81 1.42 -1.13
N HIS A 98 3.19 2.25 -0.15
CA HIS A 98 4.59 2.49 0.18
C HIS A 98 5.28 1.20 0.63
N GLU A 99 4.69 0.49 1.60
CA GLU A 99 5.30 -0.71 2.18
C GLU A 99 5.37 -1.87 1.19
N TRP A 100 4.34 -2.07 0.36
CA TRP A 100 4.33 -3.13 -0.65
C TRP A 100 5.36 -2.87 -1.76
N LYS A 101 5.45 -1.62 -2.26
CA LYS A 101 6.48 -1.25 -3.24
C LYS A 101 7.89 -1.48 -2.66
N SER A 102 8.13 -1.03 -1.43
CA SER A 102 9.40 -1.23 -0.73
C SER A 102 9.74 -2.71 -0.50
N MET A 103 8.77 -3.52 -0.07
CA MET A 103 8.91 -4.96 0.09
C MET A 103 9.29 -5.66 -1.23
N ARG A 104 8.58 -5.32 -2.31
CA ARG A 104 8.82 -5.89 -3.63
C ARG A 104 10.23 -5.58 -4.14
N ASP A 105 10.70 -4.36 -3.94
CA ASP A 105 12.03 -3.95 -4.41
C ASP A 105 13.14 -4.70 -3.64
N ARG A 106 13.01 -4.84 -2.31
CA ARG A 106 13.93 -5.64 -1.50
C ARG A 106 13.94 -7.12 -1.90
N ARG A 107 12.75 -7.70 -2.17
CA ARG A 107 12.63 -9.09 -2.65
C ARG A 107 13.25 -9.26 -4.04
N ARG A 108 13.01 -8.32 -4.96
CA ARG A 108 13.58 -8.35 -6.31
C ARG A 108 15.10 -8.48 -6.26
N GLU A 109 15.76 -7.64 -5.46
CA GLU A 109 17.21 -7.65 -5.31
C GLU A 109 17.72 -9.01 -4.80
N LYS A 110 17.14 -9.51 -3.70
CA LYS A 110 17.52 -10.79 -3.08
C LYS A 110 17.29 -11.99 -4.00
N GLU A 111 16.14 -12.02 -4.68
CA GLU A 111 15.78 -13.11 -5.57
C GLU A 111 16.65 -13.12 -6.84
N LEU A 112 16.92 -11.95 -7.43
CA LEU A 112 17.82 -11.85 -8.60
C LEU A 112 19.24 -12.28 -8.24
N GLN A 113 19.75 -11.85 -7.09
CA GLN A 113 21.07 -12.28 -6.60
C GLN A 113 21.12 -13.81 -6.50
N MET A 114 20.12 -14.41 -5.86
CA MET A 114 20.04 -15.86 -5.68
C MET A 114 19.93 -16.61 -7.01
N VAL A 115 19.02 -16.22 -7.90
CA VAL A 115 18.84 -16.92 -9.19
C VAL A 115 20.06 -16.76 -10.07
N ARG A 116 20.71 -15.60 -10.09
CA ARG A 116 21.93 -15.38 -10.89
C ARG A 116 23.11 -16.25 -10.45
N THR A 117 23.16 -16.60 -9.17
CA THR A 117 24.17 -17.53 -8.60
C THR A 117 23.79 -19.01 -8.69
N SER A 118 22.52 -19.33 -8.99
CA SER A 118 22.08 -20.71 -9.14
C SER A 118 22.63 -21.34 -10.43
N HIS A 119 22.96 -22.62 -10.37
CA HIS A 119 23.54 -23.37 -11.50
C HIS A 119 22.49 -23.75 -12.55
N ALA A 120 21.20 -23.75 -12.20
CA ALA A 120 20.07 -24.14 -13.07
C ALA A 120 19.18 -22.94 -13.43
N ARG A 121 19.72 -21.99 -14.21
CA ARG A 121 18.98 -20.77 -14.62
C ARG A 121 18.09 -21.04 -15.83
N THR A 122 16.80 -21.19 -15.61
CA THR A 122 15.81 -21.24 -16.70
C THR A 122 15.20 -19.86 -16.91
N ARG A 123 15.80 -19.05 -17.79
CA ARG A 123 15.26 -17.72 -18.10
C ARG A 123 13.98 -17.85 -18.93
N VAL A 124 12.92 -17.21 -18.48
CA VAL A 124 11.68 -17.08 -19.26
C VAL A 124 11.77 -15.77 -20.04
N TYR A 125 11.63 -15.86 -21.36
CA TYR A 125 11.73 -14.68 -22.21
C TYR A 125 10.56 -13.73 -21.96
N HIS A 126 10.89 -12.48 -21.65
CA HIS A 126 9.97 -11.37 -21.59
C HIS A 126 10.71 -10.09 -22.06
N PRO A 127 10.07 -9.19 -22.82
CA PRO A 127 10.76 -8.07 -23.47
C PRO A 127 11.34 -7.03 -22.49
N THR A 128 10.68 -6.79 -21.35
CA THR A 128 11.07 -5.74 -20.38
C THR A 128 11.54 -6.30 -19.04
N GLU A 129 10.83 -7.31 -18.53
CA GLU A 129 11.15 -7.96 -17.26
C GLU A 129 12.19 -9.09 -17.34
N GLU A 130 12.97 -9.23 -16.27
CA GLU A 130 13.91 -10.34 -16.06
C GLU A 130 13.22 -11.40 -15.18
N ILE A 131 12.78 -12.52 -15.80
CA ILE A 131 11.96 -13.55 -15.18
C ILE A 131 12.60 -14.93 -15.35
N TYR A 132 12.45 -15.79 -14.35
CA TYR A 132 13.00 -17.14 -14.32
C TYR A 132 11.96 -18.18 -13.92
N GLY A 133 12.06 -19.38 -14.50
CA GLY A 133 11.33 -20.55 -14.04
C GLY A 133 11.87 -21.02 -12.69
N VAL A 134 11.00 -21.09 -11.67
CA VAL A 134 11.37 -21.57 -10.34
C VAL A 134 11.84 -23.02 -10.43
N GLN A 135 13.00 -23.29 -9.86
CA GLN A 135 13.56 -24.63 -9.74
C GLN A 135 13.26 -25.19 -8.34
N MET A 136 13.13 -26.52 -8.23
CA MET A 136 12.81 -27.16 -6.95
C MET A 136 13.93 -27.04 -5.91
N ASP A 137 15.19 -26.93 -6.33
CA ASP A 137 16.32 -26.72 -5.43
C ASP A 137 16.29 -25.33 -4.77
N CYS A 138 15.74 -24.31 -5.44
CA CYS A 138 15.71 -22.92 -4.96
C CYS A 138 14.35 -22.51 -4.38
N CYS A 139 13.30 -23.34 -4.49
CA CYS A 139 11.94 -22.98 -4.10
C CYS A 139 11.83 -22.62 -2.59
N HIS A 140 12.52 -23.37 -1.73
CA HIS A 140 12.54 -23.13 -0.29
C HIS A 140 13.23 -21.82 0.08
N ILE A 141 14.24 -21.40 -0.70
CA ILE A 141 14.95 -20.13 -0.50
C ILE A 141 14.03 -18.96 -0.85
N VAL A 142 13.38 -19.02 -2.02
CA VAL A 142 12.38 -18.02 -2.45
C VAL A 142 11.26 -17.91 -1.43
N PHE A 143 10.73 -19.04 -0.97
CA PHE A 143 9.68 -19.06 0.04
C PHE A 143 10.11 -18.41 1.36
N ASN A 144 11.33 -18.71 1.84
CA ASN A 144 11.86 -18.10 3.06
C ASN A 144 11.99 -16.58 2.93
N MET A 145 12.39 -16.08 1.75
CA MET A 145 12.45 -14.64 1.47
C MET A 145 11.04 -14.03 1.45
N LEU A 146 10.08 -14.67 0.78
CA LEU A 146 8.67 -14.27 0.75
C LEU A 146 8.11 -14.16 2.16
N VAL A 147 8.28 -15.18 3.01
CA VAL A 147 7.78 -15.18 4.38
C VAL A 147 8.40 -14.04 5.20
N ALA A 148 9.71 -13.87 5.15
CA ALA A 148 10.40 -12.84 5.92
C ALA A 148 9.94 -11.42 5.54
N GLU A 149 9.86 -11.14 4.24
CA GLU A 149 9.49 -9.81 3.74
C GLU A 149 7.99 -9.53 3.91
N THR A 150 7.13 -10.55 3.74
CA THR A 150 5.69 -10.44 4.00
C THR A 150 5.41 -10.21 5.49
N PHE A 151 6.22 -10.78 6.39
CA PHE A 151 6.09 -10.52 7.83
C PHE A 151 6.46 -9.08 8.19
N THR A 152 7.50 -8.53 7.56
CA THR A 152 7.84 -7.11 7.71
C THR A 152 6.72 -6.22 7.18
N LEU A 153 6.17 -6.54 5.99
CA LEU A 153 5.01 -5.86 5.42
C LEU A 153 3.82 -5.87 6.40
N PHE A 154 3.47 -7.04 6.93
CA PHE A 154 2.40 -7.23 7.91
C PHE A 154 2.56 -6.31 9.13
N LYS A 155 3.76 -6.29 9.74
CA LYS A 155 4.04 -5.44 10.90
C LYS A 155 3.97 -3.94 10.62
N ASN A 156 4.31 -3.52 9.40
CA ASN A 156 4.33 -2.11 9.03
C ASN A 156 2.95 -1.60 8.62
N ILE A 157 2.16 -2.41 7.89
CA ILE A 157 0.78 -2.05 7.53
C ILE A 157 -0.12 -2.06 8.77
N PHE A 158 0.09 -3.00 9.70
CA PHE A 158 -0.83 -3.21 10.81
C PHE A 158 -0.16 -3.00 12.18
N PRO A 159 0.24 -1.75 12.51
CA PRO A 159 1.02 -1.48 13.71
C PRO A 159 0.29 -1.78 15.03
N ALA A 160 -1.05 -1.78 15.03
CA ALA A 160 -1.84 -2.07 16.23
C ALA A 160 -1.81 -3.56 16.64
N PHE A 161 -1.35 -4.47 15.76
CA PHE A 161 -1.14 -5.87 16.16
C PHE A 161 0.00 -6.05 17.16
N ARG A 162 0.83 -5.02 17.38
CA ARG A 162 1.86 -5.03 18.43
C ARG A 162 1.27 -5.23 19.83
N ASP A 163 0.01 -4.85 20.02
CA ASP A 163 -0.70 -4.96 21.30
C ASP A 163 -1.37 -6.34 21.50
N ILE A 164 -1.37 -7.19 20.45
CA ILE A 164 -1.96 -8.53 20.46
C ILE A 164 -0.88 -9.57 20.79
N SER A 165 -1.26 -10.70 21.39
CA SER A 165 -0.30 -11.75 21.73
C SER A 165 0.45 -12.27 20.49
N PHE A 166 1.72 -12.63 20.67
CA PHE A 166 2.54 -13.14 19.56
C PHE A 166 1.95 -14.40 18.91
N LYS A 167 1.32 -15.28 19.70
CA LYS A 167 0.67 -16.49 19.21
C LYS A 167 -0.48 -16.18 18.26
N GLU A 168 -1.30 -15.18 18.58
CA GLU A 168 -2.38 -14.75 17.70
C GLU A 168 -1.86 -14.03 16.46
N GLN A 169 -0.85 -13.16 16.60
CA GLN A 169 -0.18 -12.55 15.44
C GLN A 169 0.34 -13.63 14.48
N GLU A 170 0.92 -14.71 15.02
CA GLU A 170 1.41 -15.83 14.22
C GLU A 170 0.27 -16.56 13.48
N LEU A 171 -0.85 -16.84 14.15
CA LEU A 171 -2.02 -17.47 13.52
C LEU A 171 -2.58 -16.64 12.38
N ILE A 172 -2.78 -15.34 12.63
CA ILE A 172 -3.28 -14.38 11.63
C ILE A 172 -2.30 -14.29 10.46
N PHE A 173 -1.00 -14.19 10.74
CA PHE A 173 0.02 -14.10 9.71
C PHE A 173 0.10 -15.36 8.85
N LYS A 174 0.01 -16.56 9.44
CA LYS A 174 0.01 -17.83 8.71
C LYS A 174 -1.15 -17.91 7.72
N ASP A 175 -2.33 -17.51 8.16
CA ASP A 175 -3.52 -17.48 7.31
C ASP A 175 -3.40 -16.42 6.19
N PHE A 176 -2.95 -15.22 6.55
CA PHE A 176 -2.71 -14.11 5.61
C PHE A 176 -1.67 -14.45 4.52
N MET A 177 -0.57 -15.12 4.88
CA MET A 177 0.58 -15.32 3.97
C MET A 177 0.20 -16.11 2.71
N GLY A 178 -0.55 -17.21 2.86
CA GLY A 178 -0.99 -18.01 1.71
C GLY A 178 -1.90 -17.23 0.76
N LYS A 179 -2.84 -16.47 1.31
CA LYS A 179 -3.75 -15.62 0.53
C LYS A 179 -3.01 -14.48 -0.17
N MET A 180 -2.08 -13.84 0.53
CA MET A 180 -1.23 -12.78 -0.03
C MET A 180 -0.37 -13.30 -1.18
N ALA A 181 0.20 -14.49 -1.06
CA ALA A 181 1.00 -15.11 -2.13
C ALA A 181 0.16 -15.38 -3.40
N ILE A 182 -1.07 -15.88 -3.23
CA ILE A 182 -2.01 -16.07 -4.35
C ILE A 182 -2.38 -14.71 -4.97
N ALA A 183 -2.82 -13.75 -4.16
CA ALA A 183 -3.23 -12.43 -4.64
C ALA A 183 -2.10 -11.73 -5.42
N GLU A 184 -0.89 -11.69 -4.86
CA GLU A 184 0.29 -11.09 -5.49
C GLU A 184 0.72 -11.84 -6.75
N GLY A 185 0.78 -13.18 -6.70
CA GLY A 185 1.19 -14.00 -7.84
C GLY A 185 0.35 -13.74 -9.08
N TYR A 186 -0.98 -13.80 -8.94
CA TYR A 186 -1.89 -13.55 -10.06
C TYR A 186 -1.94 -12.08 -10.49
N TYR A 187 -1.92 -11.13 -9.54
CA TYR A 187 -1.86 -9.71 -9.87
C TYR A 187 -0.63 -9.38 -10.72
N LYS A 188 0.55 -9.87 -10.32
CA LYS A 188 1.79 -9.68 -11.07
C LYS A 188 1.80 -10.41 -12.41
N THR A 189 1.24 -11.61 -12.47
CA THR A 189 1.10 -12.36 -13.73
C THR A 189 0.32 -11.54 -14.76
N ARG A 190 -0.77 -10.88 -14.34
CA ARG A 190 -1.54 -9.98 -15.20
C ARG A 190 -0.75 -8.74 -15.60
N GLN A 191 0.05 -8.16 -14.70
CA GLN A 191 0.89 -7.00 -15.04
C GLN A 191 1.97 -7.32 -16.08
N ILE A 192 2.53 -8.53 -16.02
CA ILE A 192 3.61 -8.96 -16.90
C ILE A 192 3.04 -9.44 -18.25
N TRP A 193 2.11 -10.39 -18.24
CA TRP A 193 1.64 -11.07 -19.46
C TRP A 193 0.22 -10.69 -19.89
N GLY A 194 -0.45 -9.76 -19.19
CA GLY A 194 -1.84 -9.37 -19.49
C GLY A 194 -2.90 -10.37 -19.00
N GLY A 195 -2.48 -11.58 -18.60
CA GLY A 195 -3.34 -12.65 -18.10
C GLY A 195 -2.56 -13.94 -17.85
N VAL A 196 -3.24 -14.97 -17.33
CA VAL A 196 -2.66 -16.30 -17.14
C VAL A 196 -2.80 -17.08 -18.44
N SER A 197 -1.68 -17.56 -18.96
CA SER A 197 -1.65 -18.41 -20.18
C SER A 197 -0.76 -19.62 -19.95
N LYS A 198 0.56 -19.39 -19.89
CA LYS A 198 1.57 -20.43 -19.70
C LYS A 198 2.29 -20.33 -18.36
N PHE A 199 2.52 -19.12 -17.86
CA PHE A 199 3.29 -18.89 -16.65
C PHE A 199 2.46 -18.16 -15.60
N VAL A 200 2.67 -18.52 -14.34
CA VAL A 200 2.15 -17.80 -13.18
C VAL A 200 3.31 -17.43 -12.27
N MET A 201 3.38 -16.17 -11.85
CA MET A 201 4.39 -15.72 -10.90
C MET A 201 4.18 -16.39 -9.55
N CYS A 202 5.22 -17.02 -9.02
CA CYS A 202 5.26 -17.49 -7.64
C CYS A 202 5.95 -16.50 -6.70
N SER A 203 6.74 -15.57 -7.25
CA SER A 203 7.44 -14.54 -6.47
C SER A 203 7.69 -13.27 -7.29
N VAL A 204 8.75 -12.52 -6.98
CA VAL A 204 9.02 -11.24 -7.65
C VAL A 204 9.65 -11.43 -9.02
N VAL A 205 10.59 -12.37 -9.15
CA VAL A 205 11.28 -12.64 -10.43
C VAL A 205 11.17 -14.10 -10.88
N THR A 206 10.42 -14.92 -10.13
CA THR A 206 10.23 -16.34 -10.43
C THR A 206 8.78 -16.66 -10.76
N CYS A 207 8.60 -17.55 -11.73
CA CYS A 207 7.32 -18.09 -12.15
C CYS A 207 7.38 -19.62 -12.27
N PHE A 208 6.22 -20.27 -12.25
CA PHE A 208 6.10 -21.69 -12.62
C PHE A 208 5.32 -21.81 -13.94
N ASP A 209 5.63 -22.87 -14.68
CA ASP A 209 4.90 -23.27 -15.88
C ASP A 209 3.62 -24.01 -15.47
N VAL A 210 2.47 -23.52 -15.90
CA VAL A 210 1.14 -24.08 -15.58
C VAL A 210 0.98 -25.47 -16.18
N GLU A 211 1.57 -25.73 -17.35
CA GLU A 211 1.47 -27.04 -18.00
C GLU A 211 2.40 -28.08 -17.35
N MET A 212 3.37 -27.62 -16.54
CA MET A 212 4.40 -28.47 -15.94
C MET A 212 4.98 -29.48 -16.96
N LYS A 213 5.34 -28.99 -18.17
CA LYS A 213 5.80 -29.84 -19.27
C LYS A 213 7.13 -30.51 -18.90
N THR A 214 7.10 -31.84 -18.93
CA THR A 214 8.23 -32.72 -18.62
C THR A 214 9.17 -32.82 -19.80
N GLU A 215 10.03 -31.83 -20.01
CA GLU A 215 11.22 -32.05 -20.84
C GLU A 215 12.37 -32.53 -19.94
N GLY A 216 12.48 -33.87 -19.83
CA GLY A 216 13.76 -34.53 -19.58
C GLY A 216 14.14 -35.00 -18.17
N VAL A 217 13.34 -34.80 -17.11
CA VAL A 217 13.87 -34.92 -15.73
C VAL A 217 13.43 -36.15 -14.91
N LEU A 218 12.39 -36.92 -15.27
CA LEU A 218 11.83 -37.89 -14.31
C LEU A 218 11.66 -39.31 -14.86
N ARG A 219 12.53 -40.22 -14.40
CA ARG A 219 12.51 -41.67 -14.69
C ARG A 219 11.69 -42.50 -13.68
N SER A 220 11.04 -41.90 -12.67
CA SER A 220 10.32 -42.63 -11.61
C SER A 220 8.80 -42.44 -11.64
N ARG A 221 8.06 -43.51 -11.32
CA ARG A 221 6.59 -43.54 -11.25
C ARG A 221 6.03 -42.56 -10.21
N ALA A 222 6.74 -42.37 -9.09
CA ALA A 222 6.36 -41.44 -8.03
C ALA A 222 6.34 -39.98 -8.53
N ALA A 223 7.34 -39.60 -9.34
CA ALA A 223 7.42 -38.23 -9.83
C ALA A 223 6.40 -37.91 -10.94
N SER A 224 6.04 -38.90 -11.77
CA SER A 224 4.93 -38.76 -12.72
C SER A 224 3.60 -38.54 -12.00
N PHE A 225 3.34 -39.27 -10.91
CA PHE A 225 2.14 -39.08 -10.10
C PHE A 225 2.10 -37.70 -9.45
N LEU A 226 3.22 -37.24 -8.88
CA LEU A 226 3.35 -35.90 -8.30
C LEU A 226 2.99 -34.79 -9.28
N ILE A 227 3.50 -34.88 -10.51
CA ILE A 227 3.19 -33.90 -11.55
C ILE A 227 1.71 -33.94 -11.91
N SER A 228 1.13 -35.14 -12.09
CA SER A 228 -0.31 -35.23 -12.38
C SER A 228 -1.17 -34.67 -11.25
N TYR A 229 -0.77 -34.88 -9.99
CA TYR A 229 -1.48 -34.35 -8.83
C TYR A 229 -1.35 -32.82 -8.72
N ALA A 230 -0.15 -32.28 -8.93
CA ALA A 230 0.07 -30.83 -8.97
C ALA A 230 -0.67 -30.15 -10.13
N ARG A 231 -0.77 -30.82 -11.29
CA ARG A 231 -1.51 -30.32 -12.44
C ARG A 231 -3.02 -30.31 -12.17
N ALA A 232 -3.57 -31.39 -11.61
CA ALA A 232 -4.98 -31.43 -11.19
C ALA A 232 -5.30 -30.33 -10.16
N TYR A 233 -4.43 -30.13 -9.16
CA TYR A 233 -4.57 -29.03 -8.22
C TYR A 233 -4.59 -27.65 -8.91
N ALA A 234 -3.68 -27.42 -9.87
CA ALA A 234 -3.62 -26.17 -10.60
C ALA A 234 -4.88 -25.94 -11.46
N ASP A 235 -5.43 -27.00 -12.04
CA ASP A 235 -6.69 -26.95 -12.81
C ASP A 235 -7.87 -26.59 -11.90
N ASP A 236 -8.03 -27.27 -10.76
CA ASP A 236 -9.06 -26.98 -9.76
C ASP A 236 -8.96 -25.53 -9.26
N GLN A 237 -7.75 -25.06 -8.96
CA GLN A 237 -7.51 -23.68 -8.54
C GLN A 237 -7.90 -22.68 -9.63
N ASN A 238 -7.53 -22.95 -10.89
CA ASN A 238 -7.82 -22.05 -12.00
C ASN A 238 -9.32 -22.00 -12.31
N GLU A 239 -10.04 -23.12 -12.20
CA GLU A 239 -11.49 -23.17 -12.39
C GLU A 239 -12.23 -22.26 -11.41
N VAL A 240 -11.82 -22.27 -10.14
CA VAL A 240 -12.39 -21.40 -9.09
C VAL A 240 -11.95 -19.94 -9.26
N PHE A 241 -10.67 -19.70 -9.50
CA PHE A 241 -10.08 -18.36 -9.38
C PHE A 241 -10.21 -17.51 -10.64
N MET A 242 -9.91 -18.07 -11.81
CA MET A 242 -9.71 -17.31 -13.04
C MET A 242 -10.94 -16.55 -13.54
N PRO A 243 -12.16 -17.12 -13.52
CA PRO A 243 -13.36 -16.40 -13.94
C PRO A 243 -13.59 -15.12 -13.11
N ILE A 244 -13.36 -15.22 -11.79
CA ILE A 244 -13.57 -14.13 -10.84
C ILE A 244 -12.47 -13.08 -10.99
N PHE A 245 -11.21 -13.52 -11.09
CA PHE A 245 -10.06 -12.63 -11.27
C PHE A 245 -10.10 -11.86 -12.61
N ASN A 246 -10.54 -12.51 -13.68
CA ASN A 246 -10.68 -11.84 -14.97
C ASN A 246 -11.77 -10.78 -14.95
N ARG A 247 -12.92 -11.09 -14.31
CA ARG A 247 -14.06 -10.18 -14.15
C ARG A 247 -13.76 -8.98 -13.25
N SER A 248 -12.92 -9.15 -12.22
CA SER A 248 -12.63 -8.09 -11.25
C SER A 248 -11.94 -6.88 -11.88
N LYS A 249 -11.15 -7.07 -12.95
CA LYS A 249 -10.35 -6.02 -13.60
C LYS A 249 -9.58 -5.18 -12.57
N LEU A 250 -8.96 -5.87 -11.62
CA LEU A 250 -8.31 -5.30 -10.45
C LEU A 250 -7.30 -4.21 -10.83
N VAL A 251 -7.53 -2.99 -10.35
CA VAL A 251 -6.57 -1.88 -10.48
C VAL A 251 -5.67 -1.77 -9.24
N GLU A 252 -4.60 -0.98 -9.33
CA GLU A 252 -3.57 -0.92 -8.28
C GLU A 252 -4.12 -0.52 -6.89
N ARG A 253 -4.96 0.52 -6.83
CA ARG A 253 -5.61 0.94 -5.56
C ARG A 253 -6.51 -0.16 -4.96
N GLU A 254 -7.21 -0.90 -5.81
CA GLU A 254 -8.06 -2.03 -5.38
C GLU A 254 -7.21 -3.21 -4.89
N PHE A 255 -6.05 -3.45 -5.51
CA PHE A 255 -5.11 -4.45 -5.05
C PHE A 255 -4.58 -4.12 -3.64
N TYR A 256 -4.28 -2.86 -3.34
CA TYR A 256 -3.90 -2.46 -1.97
C TYR A 256 -5.02 -2.68 -0.95
N ALA A 257 -6.26 -2.39 -1.33
CA ALA A 257 -7.40 -2.74 -0.48
C ALA A 257 -7.52 -4.26 -0.31
N LEU A 258 -7.33 -5.04 -1.39
CA LEU A 258 -7.36 -6.50 -1.36
C LEU A 258 -6.37 -7.10 -0.35
N ILE A 259 -5.17 -6.53 -0.21
CA ILE A 259 -4.18 -6.96 0.81
C ILE A 259 -4.77 -6.90 2.23
N VAL A 260 -5.60 -5.90 2.53
CA VAL A 260 -6.27 -5.80 3.84
C VAL A 260 -7.44 -6.76 3.94
N LEU A 261 -8.22 -6.88 2.87
CA LEU A 261 -9.39 -7.76 2.82
C LEU A 261 -9.02 -9.23 3.02
N VAL A 262 -7.92 -9.69 2.40
CA VAL A 262 -7.45 -11.07 2.55
C VAL A 262 -6.96 -11.34 3.98
N MET A 263 -6.49 -10.32 4.70
CA MET A 263 -6.15 -10.45 6.11
C MET A 263 -7.42 -10.53 6.99
N GLY A 264 -8.44 -9.74 6.67
CA GLY A 264 -9.67 -9.65 7.47
C GLY A 264 -10.57 -10.89 7.42
N GLU A 265 -10.47 -11.72 6.39
CA GLU A 265 -11.30 -12.93 6.25
C GLU A 265 -10.59 -14.17 6.82
N LEU A 266 -10.57 -14.32 8.15
CA LEU A 266 -9.97 -15.48 8.81
C LEU A 266 -10.81 -16.75 8.66
N ASP A 267 -10.14 -17.91 8.65
CA ASP A 267 -10.80 -19.21 8.82
C ASP A 267 -11.48 -19.26 10.20
N THR A 268 -12.76 -19.64 10.25
CA THR A 268 -13.56 -19.68 11.50
C THR A 268 -13.01 -20.66 12.53
N SER A 269 -12.11 -21.55 12.13
CA SER A 269 -11.38 -22.44 13.03
C SER A 269 -10.17 -21.79 13.72
N CYS A 270 -9.76 -20.59 13.33
CA CYS A 270 -8.67 -19.85 13.97
C CYS A 270 -9.14 -19.36 15.36
N GLY A 271 -8.63 -20.00 16.42
CA GLY A 271 -8.86 -19.61 17.82
C GLY A 271 -8.19 -18.29 18.20
N VAL A 272 -8.64 -17.21 17.58
CA VAL A 272 -8.20 -15.82 17.72
C VAL A 272 -9.19 -15.08 18.63
N SER A 273 -8.71 -14.17 19.47
CA SER A 273 -9.55 -13.41 20.41
C SER A 273 -10.54 -12.46 19.73
N GLU A 274 -11.60 -12.08 20.44
CA GLU A 274 -12.56 -11.08 19.98
C GLU A 274 -11.89 -9.72 19.74
N GLU A 275 -10.93 -9.34 20.58
CA GLU A 275 -10.15 -8.11 20.43
C GLU A 275 -9.39 -8.06 19.10
N ALA A 276 -8.80 -9.19 18.71
CA ALA A 276 -8.10 -9.32 17.44
C ALA A 276 -9.05 -9.28 16.23
N LEU A 277 -10.23 -9.88 16.34
CA LEU A 277 -11.27 -9.83 15.30
C LEU A 277 -11.79 -8.40 15.10
N VAL A 278 -12.08 -7.69 16.19
CA VAL A 278 -12.47 -6.26 16.14
C VAL A 278 -11.38 -5.42 15.48
N LEU A 279 -10.11 -5.72 15.75
CA LEU A 279 -8.99 -5.03 15.11
C LEU A 279 -8.95 -5.27 13.59
N LEU A 280 -9.15 -6.52 13.16
CA LEU A 280 -9.20 -6.89 11.74
C LEU A 280 -10.35 -6.18 11.03
N ASP A 281 -11.54 -6.16 11.63
CA ASP A 281 -12.71 -5.48 11.08
C ASP A 281 -12.49 -3.97 10.96
N ARG A 282 -11.81 -3.35 11.93
CA ARG A 282 -11.44 -1.93 11.84
C ARG A 282 -10.56 -1.67 10.63
N TYR A 283 -9.52 -2.48 10.40
CA TYR A 283 -8.66 -2.32 9.22
C TYR A 283 -9.41 -2.57 7.92
N ARG A 284 -10.31 -3.56 7.90
CA ARG A 284 -11.19 -3.85 6.75
C ARG A 284 -12.06 -2.65 6.41
N GLN A 285 -12.66 -2.02 7.43
CA GLN A 285 -13.48 -0.83 7.27
C GLN A 285 -12.65 0.36 6.76
N GLU A 286 -11.49 0.64 7.35
CA GLU A 286 -10.58 1.71 6.90
C GLU A 286 -10.20 1.55 5.42
N ALA A 287 -9.91 0.33 4.98
CA ALA A 287 -9.55 0.04 3.60
C ALA A 287 -10.72 0.26 2.63
N LEU A 288 -11.93 -0.16 3.02
CA LEU A 288 -13.15 0.04 2.23
C LEU A 288 -13.53 1.52 2.14
N GLU A 289 -13.44 2.27 3.23
CA GLU A 289 -13.68 3.73 3.24
C GLU A 289 -12.67 4.46 2.36
N GLY A 290 -11.38 4.10 2.45
CA GLY A 290 -10.34 4.64 1.58
C GLY A 290 -10.61 4.34 0.11
N LEU A 291 -11.10 3.14 -0.21
CA LEU A 291 -11.41 2.74 -1.58
C LEU A 291 -12.66 3.45 -2.12
N GLN A 292 -13.68 3.66 -1.31
CA GLN A 292 -14.87 4.46 -1.68
C GLN A 292 -14.49 5.92 -1.95
N CYS A 293 -13.61 6.49 -1.11
CA CYS A 293 -13.06 7.83 -1.31
C CYS A 293 -12.32 7.93 -2.65
N TYR A 294 -11.49 6.93 -2.99
CA TYR A 294 -10.82 6.83 -4.29
C TYR A 294 -11.83 6.78 -5.45
N TYR A 295 -12.87 5.94 -5.38
CA TYR A 295 -13.88 5.85 -6.43
C TYR A 295 -14.63 7.16 -6.65
N GLN A 296 -15.01 7.86 -5.58
CA GLN A 296 -15.75 9.11 -5.67
C GLN A 296 -14.88 10.27 -6.13
N ASN A 297 -13.70 10.45 -5.52
CA ASN A 297 -12.91 11.66 -5.68
C ASN A 297 -11.91 11.59 -6.84
N GLU A 298 -11.34 10.42 -7.11
CA GLU A 298 -10.35 10.24 -8.18
C GLU A 298 -10.98 9.72 -9.47
N LEU A 299 -11.91 8.76 -9.37
CA LEU A 299 -12.58 8.21 -10.56
C LEU A 299 -13.90 8.89 -10.90
N GLY A 300 -14.46 9.72 -10.02
CA GLY A 300 -15.74 10.42 -10.25
C GLY A 300 -16.94 9.47 -10.36
N LEU A 301 -16.86 8.27 -9.79
CA LEU A 301 -17.92 7.26 -9.87
C LEU A 301 -19.01 7.55 -8.84
N THR A 302 -20.26 7.49 -9.30
CA THR A 302 -21.45 7.62 -8.43
C THR A 302 -21.97 6.27 -7.94
N ASP A 303 -21.79 5.22 -8.74
CA ASP A 303 -22.08 3.83 -8.37
C ASP A 303 -20.84 2.97 -8.60
N PHE A 304 -20.38 2.34 -7.52
CA PHE A 304 -19.22 1.45 -7.49
C PHE A 304 -19.56 0.12 -6.80
N SER A 305 -20.85 -0.17 -6.61
CA SER A 305 -21.36 -1.36 -5.93
C SER A 305 -20.86 -2.65 -6.61
N THR A 306 -20.88 -2.69 -7.95
CA THR A 306 -20.35 -3.82 -8.72
C THR A 306 -18.84 -4.00 -8.55
N ARG A 307 -18.06 -2.91 -8.45
CA ARG A 307 -16.61 -2.99 -8.26
C ARG A 307 -16.27 -3.57 -6.89
N ILE A 308 -16.95 -3.07 -5.84
CA ILE A 308 -16.81 -3.62 -4.48
C ILE A 308 -17.27 -5.09 -4.45
N GLY A 309 -18.41 -5.41 -5.06
CA GLY A 309 -18.92 -6.78 -5.14
C GLY A 309 -17.92 -7.73 -5.80
N ASN A 310 -17.36 -7.35 -6.95
CA ASN A 310 -16.32 -8.15 -7.62
C ASN A 310 -15.05 -8.31 -6.77
N LEU A 311 -14.66 -7.28 -6.02
CA LEU A 311 -13.51 -7.33 -5.12
C LEU A 311 -13.74 -8.29 -3.94
N MET A 312 -14.95 -8.29 -3.37
CA MET A 312 -15.34 -9.25 -2.32
C MET A 312 -15.39 -10.68 -2.85
N SER A 313 -15.97 -10.88 -4.04
CA SER A 313 -15.97 -12.21 -4.68
C SER A 313 -14.55 -12.72 -4.94
N LEU A 314 -13.63 -11.82 -5.33
CA LEU A 314 -12.22 -12.16 -5.48
C LEU A 314 -11.57 -12.53 -4.14
N ASN A 315 -11.86 -11.79 -3.07
CA ASN A 315 -11.37 -12.12 -1.72
C ASN A 315 -11.77 -13.53 -1.29
N HIS A 316 -13.04 -13.87 -1.50
CA HIS A 316 -13.57 -15.19 -1.19
C HIS A 316 -12.92 -16.28 -2.06
N ALA A 317 -12.76 -16.05 -3.37
CA ALA A 317 -12.07 -16.98 -4.25
C ALA A 317 -10.62 -17.26 -3.81
N ILE A 318 -9.92 -16.25 -3.29
CA ILE A 318 -8.56 -16.41 -2.72
C ILE A 318 -8.59 -17.30 -1.49
N GLN A 319 -9.58 -17.13 -0.60
CA GLN A 319 -9.75 -17.97 0.58
C GLN A 319 -9.97 -19.45 0.19
N GLU A 320 -10.84 -19.71 -0.78
CA GLU A 320 -11.08 -21.07 -1.30
C GLU A 320 -9.81 -21.68 -1.91
N CYS A 321 -9.07 -20.91 -2.72
CA CYS A 321 -7.80 -21.36 -3.29
C CYS A 321 -6.75 -21.69 -2.23
N LYS A 322 -6.71 -20.92 -1.13
CA LYS A 322 -5.83 -21.20 0.01
C LYS A 322 -6.23 -22.49 0.72
N SER A 323 -7.53 -22.76 0.87
CA SER A 323 -8.03 -24.02 1.43
C SER A 323 -7.64 -25.23 0.55
N LEU A 324 -7.79 -25.12 -0.77
CA LEU A 324 -7.32 -26.13 -1.72
C LEU A 324 -5.80 -26.34 -1.61
N PHE A 325 -5.02 -25.25 -1.53
CA PHE A 325 -3.56 -25.34 -1.38
C PHE A 325 -3.16 -26.09 -0.10
N LYS A 326 -3.85 -25.84 1.01
CA LYS A 326 -3.59 -26.54 2.29
C LYS A 326 -3.79 -28.06 2.16
N VAL A 327 -4.85 -28.48 1.48
CA VAL A 327 -5.11 -29.91 1.21
C VAL A 327 -4.03 -30.50 0.31
N PHE A 328 -3.72 -29.82 -0.79
CA PHE A 328 -2.66 -30.21 -1.73
C PHE A 328 -1.31 -30.39 -1.00
N PHE A 329 -0.91 -29.40 -0.22
CA PHE A 329 0.38 -29.40 0.48
C PHE A 329 0.46 -30.49 1.54
N ARG A 330 -0.63 -30.73 2.29
CA ARG A 330 -0.68 -31.82 3.28
C ARG A 330 -0.52 -33.19 2.64
N PHE A 331 -1.21 -33.45 1.54
CA PHE A 331 -1.07 -34.71 0.80
C PHE A 331 0.36 -34.85 0.23
N PHE A 332 0.85 -33.79 -0.41
CA PHE A 332 2.21 -33.75 -0.99
C PHE A 332 3.27 -34.06 0.07
N SER A 333 3.20 -33.43 1.24
CA SER A 333 4.15 -33.65 2.33
C SER A 333 4.04 -35.04 2.96
N THR A 334 2.84 -35.63 3.05
CA THR A 334 2.62 -36.91 3.73
C THR A 334 3.01 -38.09 2.84
N MET A 335 2.66 -38.04 1.56
CA MET A 335 2.80 -39.18 0.65
C MET A 335 4.20 -39.38 0.10
N PHE A 336 4.97 -38.31 0.01
CA PHE A 336 6.21 -38.36 -0.76
C PHE A 336 7.47 -38.20 0.09
N ASP A 337 7.37 -37.72 1.34
CA ASP A 337 8.50 -37.26 2.15
C ASP A 337 9.48 -36.34 1.35
N VAL A 338 9.01 -35.88 0.19
CA VAL A 338 9.65 -34.93 -0.69
C VAL A 338 9.34 -33.64 0.00
N MET A 339 10.29 -33.16 0.79
CA MET A 339 10.85 -31.82 0.66
C MET A 339 12.02 -31.77 1.66
N ILE A 340 13.27 -31.43 1.33
CA ILE A 340 13.74 -30.12 0.81
C ILE A 340 12.80 -28.95 1.14
N ALA A 341 12.06 -29.04 2.23
CA ALA A 341 11.26 -27.96 2.78
C ALA A 341 11.97 -27.64 4.06
N GLY A 342 12.60 -26.47 4.08
CA GLY A 342 13.02 -25.91 5.35
C GLY A 342 11.84 -25.91 6.31
N ASP A 343 12.13 -26.07 7.60
CA ASP A 343 11.14 -26.19 8.69
C ASP A 343 10.02 -25.15 8.62
N ARG A 344 10.31 -23.97 8.06
CA ARG A 344 9.32 -22.91 7.82
C ARG A 344 8.18 -23.30 6.87
N MET A 345 8.44 -23.97 5.75
CA MET A 345 7.34 -24.37 4.84
C MET A 345 6.37 -25.32 5.53
N LYS A 346 6.89 -26.29 6.29
CA LYS A 346 6.06 -27.19 7.11
C LYS A 346 5.27 -26.40 8.15
N HIS A 347 5.91 -25.51 8.88
CA HIS A 347 5.27 -24.69 9.92
C HIS A 347 4.12 -23.79 9.44
N PHE A 348 4.14 -23.36 8.18
CA PHE A 348 3.11 -22.47 7.63
C PHE A 348 1.91 -23.21 7.01
N PHE A 349 2.11 -24.42 6.50
CA PHE A 349 1.11 -25.11 5.68
C PHE A 349 0.62 -26.46 6.25
N LEU A 350 1.32 -27.03 7.24
CA LEU A 350 0.89 -28.18 8.05
C LEU A 350 0.50 -27.71 9.45
#